data_AF-A0A6N2CZ67-F1
#
_entry.id   AF-A0A6N2CZ67-F1
#
_cell.length_a   1.000
_cell.length_b   1.000
_cell.length_c   1.000
_cell.angle_alpha   90.00
_cell.angle_beta   90.00
_cell.angle_gamma   90.00
#
_symmetry.space_group_name_H-M   'P 1'
#
loop_
_entity.id
_entity.type
_entity.pdbx_description
1 polymer ?
#
loop_
_entity_poly.entity_id
_entity_poly.type
_entity_poly.pdbx_seq_one_letter_code
_entity_poly.pdbx_strand_id
1 'polypeptide(L)'
;MENQNILNNKIILHIPHSSTVIPLMDGYVVDFESLTEEMLKLTDWYTDDLFHSNDDKIVKADFSRIFCDPERFADDEQEIMSQYGMGVLYEKNDDGNKLKIYLRRSLIRFFVLSNETNRCFKTLYVVSTG
;
A
#
# COMPACT_ATOMS: atom_id res chain seq x y z
N MET A 1 -47.22 -6.09 -7.70
CA MET A 1 -46.26 -5.67 -6.67
C MET A 1 -45.03 -6.54 -6.86
N GLU A 2 -44.08 -6.08 -7.66
CA GLU A 2 -42.84 -6.81 -7.90
C GLU A 2 -41.96 -6.69 -6.66
N ASN A 3 -41.70 -7.82 -6.01
CA ASN A 3 -40.64 -7.94 -5.02
C ASN A 3 -39.31 -7.83 -5.76
N GLN A 4 -38.72 -6.63 -5.77
CA GLN A 4 -37.31 -6.50 -6.08
C GLN A 4 -36.54 -7.10 -4.90
N ASN A 5 -36.11 -8.36 -5.06
CA ASN A 5 -34.98 -8.88 -4.30
C ASN A 5 -33.78 -8.00 -4.65
N ILE A 6 -33.55 -6.95 -3.87
CA ILE A 6 -32.31 -6.18 -3.92
C ILE A 6 -31.24 -7.17 -3.46
N LEU A 7 -30.50 -7.74 -4.41
CA LEU A 7 -29.26 -8.43 -4.12
C LEU A 7 -28.40 -7.44 -3.36
N ASN A 8 -28.17 -7.71 -2.08
CA ASN A 8 -27.31 -6.93 -1.21
C ASN A 8 -25.85 -7.19 -1.65
N ASN A 9 -25.48 -6.68 -2.83
CA ASN A 9 -24.15 -6.81 -3.39
C ASN A 9 -23.22 -5.95 -2.56
N LYS A 10 -22.58 -6.56 -1.56
CA LYS A 10 -21.53 -5.90 -0.78
C LYS A 10 -20.35 -5.64 -1.67
N ILE A 11 -19.99 -4.37 -1.84
CA ILE A 11 -18.78 -3.97 -2.55
C ILE A 11 -17.61 -3.99 -1.55
N ILE A 12 -16.40 -4.25 -2.04
CA ILE A 12 -15.18 -4.05 -1.28
C ILE A 12 -14.47 -2.84 -1.88
N LEU A 13 -14.33 -1.78 -1.08
CA LEU A 13 -13.58 -0.59 -1.43
C LEU A 13 -12.13 -0.79 -0.98
N HIS A 14 -11.22 -0.87 -1.94
CA HIS A 14 -9.79 -1.09 -1.72
C HIS A 14 -9.04 0.23 -1.88
N ILE A 15 -8.46 0.74 -0.78
CA ILE A 15 -7.86 2.08 -0.73
C ILE A 15 -6.42 1.97 -0.16
N PRO A 16 -5.47 1.51 -0.98
CA PRO A 16 -4.12 1.15 -0.54
C PRO A 16 -3.19 2.34 -0.32
N HIS A 17 -3.43 3.49 -0.97
CA HIS A 17 -2.41 4.54 -1.11
C HIS A 17 -2.88 5.94 -0.69
N SER A 18 -3.96 6.08 0.08
CA SER A 18 -4.45 7.40 0.52
C SER A 18 -3.73 7.98 1.74
N SER A 19 -3.03 7.15 2.53
CA SER A 19 -2.32 7.61 3.72
C SER A 19 -0.94 8.18 3.42
N THR A 20 -0.55 9.19 4.19
CA THR A 20 0.79 9.82 4.17
C THR A 20 1.64 9.42 5.38
N VAL A 21 1.12 8.57 6.27
CA VAL A 21 1.81 8.20 7.51
C VAL A 21 2.98 7.26 7.22
N ILE A 22 4.18 7.59 7.70
CA ILE A 22 5.33 6.69 7.68
C ILE A 22 5.60 6.24 9.12
N PRO A 23 5.21 5.02 9.53
CA PRO A 23 5.32 4.58 10.92
C PRO A 23 6.76 4.44 11.43
N LEU A 24 7.72 4.24 10.52
CA LEU A 24 9.13 4.08 10.84
C LEU A 24 10.00 4.81 9.82
N MET A 25 10.68 5.86 10.28
CA MET A 25 11.59 6.70 9.49
C MET A 25 13.02 6.14 9.40
N ASP A 26 13.32 5.02 10.05
CA ASP A 26 14.66 4.45 10.02
C ASP A 26 15.11 4.08 8.60
N GLY A 27 16.28 4.58 8.22
CA GLY A 27 16.95 4.24 6.98
C GLY A 27 16.59 5.11 5.77
N TYR A 28 15.64 6.04 5.87
CA TYR A 28 15.49 7.05 4.81
C TYR A 28 16.75 7.92 4.76
N VAL A 29 17.28 8.11 3.55
CA VAL A 29 18.56 8.82 3.32
C VAL A 29 18.41 10.13 2.56
N VAL A 30 17.19 10.44 2.13
CA VAL A 30 16.83 11.72 1.51
C VAL A 30 16.45 12.73 2.59
N ASP A 31 16.52 14.02 2.24
CA ASP A 31 15.98 15.05 3.11
C ASP A 31 14.44 15.03 3.15
N PHE A 32 13.88 15.78 4.09
CA PHE A 32 12.44 15.84 4.31
C PHE A 32 11.67 16.46 3.13
N GLU A 33 12.29 17.40 2.41
CA GLU A 33 11.68 18.05 1.25
C GLU A 33 11.50 17.04 0.11
N SER A 34 12.56 16.33 -0.26
CA SER A 34 12.53 15.26 -1.25
C SER A 34 11.55 14.15 -0.89
N LEU A 35 11.49 13.75 0.39
CA LEU A 35 10.52 12.76 0.87
C LEU A 35 9.07 13.26 0.73
N THR A 36 8.85 14.55 0.99
CA THR A 36 7.53 15.18 0.86
C THR A 36 7.11 15.32 -0.59
N GLU A 37 8.04 15.68 -1.48
CA GLU A 37 7.80 15.69 -2.93
C GLU A 37 7.42 14.30 -3.44
N GLU A 38 8.16 13.27 -3.03
CA GLU A 38 7.83 11.88 -3.39
C GLU A 38 6.44 11.50 -2.88
N MET A 39 6.11 11.87 -1.65
CA MET A 39 4.80 11.61 -1.06
C MET A 39 3.69 12.36 -1.80
N LEU A 40 3.93 13.59 -2.24
CA LEU A 40 3.00 14.35 -3.05
C LEU A 40 2.70 13.67 -4.39
N LYS A 41 3.72 13.11 -5.05
CA LYS A 41 3.58 12.40 -6.33
C LYS A 41 2.85 11.07 -6.19
N LEU A 42 3.15 10.32 -5.14
CA LEU A 42 2.79 8.91 -5.02
C LEU A 42 1.51 8.63 -4.22
N THR A 43 1.05 9.59 -3.42
CA THR A 43 -0.17 9.44 -2.62
C THR A 43 -1.40 9.60 -3.52
N ASP A 44 -2.34 8.68 -3.38
CA ASP A 44 -3.65 8.76 -4.04
C ASP A 44 -4.55 9.69 -3.22
N TRP A 45 -4.29 11.00 -3.31
CA TRP A 45 -4.91 12.02 -2.49
C TRP A 45 -6.44 11.97 -2.53
N TYR A 46 -7.05 12.02 -1.35
CA TYR A 46 -8.50 12.08 -1.15
C TYR A 46 -9.29 10.90 -1.74
N THR A 47 -8.64 9.78 -2.08
CA THR A 47 -9.36 8.59 -2.56
C THR A 47 -10.24 7.96 -1.48
N ASP A 48 -9.87 8.03 -0.21
CA ASP A 48 -10.72 7.60 0.90
C ASP A 48 -11.88 8.54 1.21
N ASP A 49 -11.75 9.82 0.88
CA ASP A 49 -12.86 10.77 0.95
C ASP A 49 -13.81 10.61 -0.24
N LEU A 50 -13.26 10.36 -1.44
CA LEU A 50 -14.04 10.16 -2.66
C LEU A 50 -14.81 8.84 -2.64
N PHE A 51 -14.18 7.76 -2.16
CA PHE A 51 -14.75 6.43 -2.08
C PHE A 51 -15.07 6.06 -0.63
N HIS A 52 -16.21 6.54 -0.17
CA HIS A 52 -16.75 6.25 1.17
C HIS A 52 -18.14 5.61 1.07
N SER A 53 -18.39 4.61 1.92
CA SER A 53 -19.68 3.95 2.04
C SER A 53 -19.84 3.39 3.45
N ASN A 54 -21.04 3.57 4.02
CA ASN A 54 -21.39 3.03 5.33
C ASN A 54 -21.76 1.54 5.27
N ASP A 55 -22.17 1.06 4.10
CA ASP A 55 -22.72 -0.29 3.92
C ASP A 55 -21.69 -1.27 3.31
N ASP A 56 -20.63 -0.73 2.71
CA ASP A 56 -19.57 -1.52 2.06
C ASP A 56 -18.38 -1.78 2.98
N LYS A 57 -17.61 -2.81 2.63
CA LYS A 57 -16.38 -3.13 3.36
C LYS A 57 -15.22 -2.31 2.79
N ILE A 58 -14.61 -1.48 3.64
CA ILE A 58 -13.42 -0.71 3.28
C ILE A 58 -12.16 -1.44 3.76
N VAL A 59 -11.22 -1.65 2.85
CA VAL A 59 -9.86 -2.11 3.13
C VAL A 59 -8.93 -0.96 2.80
N LYS A 60 -8.54 -0.20 3.84
CA LYS A 60 -7.70 0.99 3.72
C LYS A 60 -6.36 0.79 4.43
N ALA A 61 -5.27 1.23 3.80
CA ALA A 61 -3.97 1.27 4.44
C ALA A 61 -3.85 2.53 5.30
N ASP A 62 -3.36 2.38 6.51
CA ASP A 62 -3.12 3.47 7.45
C ASP A 62 -1.70 4.05 7.31
N PHE A 63 -0.88 3.52 6.41
CA PHE A 63 0.48 3.98 6.10
C PHE A 63 0.65 4.32 4.61
N SER A 64 1.64 5.16 4.33
CA SER A 64 2.04 5.54 2.97
C SER A 64 2.68 4.39 2.22
N ARG A 65 2.43 4.34 0.90
CA ARG A 65 3.09 3.39 0.01
C ARG A 65 4.62 3.53 -0.01
N ILE A 66 5.15 4.70 0.35
CA ILE A 66 6.59 4.94 0.52
C ILE A 66 7.18 4.11 1.67
N PHE A 67 6.36 3.79 2.69
CA PHE A 67 6.75 2.87 3.75
C PHE A 67 6.65 1.41 3.30
N CYS A 68 5.51 1.05 2.70
CA CYS A 68 5.24 -0.27 2.15
C CYS A 68 4.16 -0.15 1.09
N ASP A 69 4.38 -0.70 -0.11
CA ASP A 69 3.34 -0.73 -1.14
C ASP A 69 2.55 -2.05 -1.04
N PRO A 70 1.28 -2.04 -0.56
CA PRO A 70 0.49 -3.25 -0.36
C PRO A 70 0.04 -3.91 -1.68
N GLU A 71 0.21 -3.25 -2.82
CA GLU A 71 -0.15 -3.77 -4.14
C GLU A 71 1.03 -4.42 -4.89
N ARG A 72 2.21 -4.45 -4.28
CA ARG A 72 3.40 -5.13 -4.81
C ARG A 72 3.49 -6.56 -4.29
N PHE A 73 4.07 -7.46 -5.10
CA PHE A 73 4.29 -8.82 -4.61
C PHE A 73 5.26 -8.82 -3.44
N ALA A 74 4.88 -9.58 -2.41
CA ALA A 74 5.72 -9.74 -1.25
C ALA A 74 7.05 -10.39 -1.61
N ASP A 75 7.11 -11.25 -2.63
CA ASP A 75 8.30 -11.91 -3.13
C ASP A 75 9.01 -11.09 -4.21
N ASP A 76 10.27 -10.72 -3.96
CA ASP A 76 11.05 -9.88 -4.87
C ASP A 76 11.34 -10.59 -6.21
N GLU A 77 11.39 -11.93 -6.22
CA GLU A 77 11.57 -12.72 -7.45
C GLU A 77 10.33 -12.67 -8.35
N GLN A 78 9.16 -12.37 -7.78
CA GLN A 78 7.87 -12.25 -8.49
C GLN A 78 7.49 -10.79 -8.75
N GLU A 79 8.08 -9.83 -8.02
CA GLU A 79 7.87 -8.39 -8.20
C GLU A 79 8.94 -7.78 -9.10
N ILE A 80 8.62 -7.60 -10.39
CA ILE A 80 9.51 -6.99 -11.39
C ILE A 80 10.05 -5.64 -10.91
N MET A 81 9.27 -4.81 -10.21
CA MET A 81 9.73 -3.50 -9.77
C MET A 81 10.77 -3.55 -8.63
N SER A 82 10.94 -4.70 -7.98
CA SER A 82 11.98 -4.89 -6.96
C SER A 82 13.39 -4.70 -7.54
N GLN A 83 13.62 -5.10 -8.80
CA GLN A 83 14.92 -4.91 -9.45
C GLN A 83 15.27 -3.43 -9.66
N TYR A 84 14.25 -2.57 -9.71
CA TYR A 84 14.39 -1.11 -9.84
C TYR A 84 14.36 -0.41 -8.48
N GLY A 85 14.30 -1.15 -7.36
CA GLY A 85 14.22 -0.58 -6.03
C GLY A 85 12.85 -0.03 -5.66
N MET A 86 11.78 -0.43 -6.38
CA MET A 86 10.39 -0.03 -6.13
C MET A 86 9.47 -1.25 -5.95
N GLY A 87 9.96 -2.26 -5.24
CA GLY A 87 9.17 -3.43 -4.85
C GLY A 87 8.23 -3.14 -3.67
N VAL A 88 7.84 -4.16 -2.90
CA VAL A 88 7.00 -3.97 -1.69
C VAL A 88 7.61 -3.03 -0.65
N LEU A 89 8.94 -2.95 -0.62
CA LEU A 89 9.71 -2.00 0.18
C LEU A 89 10.56 -1.15 -0.76
N TYR A 90 10.29 0.15 -0.82
CA TYR A 90 11.01 1.07 -1.70
C TYR A 90 12.42 1.31 -1.16
N GLU A 91 13.40 1.19 -2.04
CA GLU A 91 14.81 1.53 -1.84
C GLU A 91 15.24 2.73 -2.67
N LYS A 92 14.49 3.00 -3.74
CA LYS A 92 14.66 4.11 -4.67
C LYS A 92 13.34 4.85 -4.85
N ASN A 93 13.43 6.12 -5.23
CA ASN A 93 12.29 6.92 -5.64
C ASN A 93 11.96 6.69 -7.13
N ASP A 94 10.89 7.33 -7.61
CA ASP A 94 10.44 7.27 -9.01
C ASP A 94 11.53 7.68 -10.03
N ASP A 95 12.39 8.62 -9.65
CA ASP A 95 13.54 9.08 -10.44
C ASP A 95 14.75 8.11 -10.40
N GLY A 96 14.66 7.01 -9.64
CA GLY A 96 15.71 6.01 -9.49
C GLY A 96 16.83 6.36 -8.50
N ASN A 97 16.72 7.50 -7.81
CA ASN A 97 17.63 7.94 -6.75
C ASN A 97 17.39 7.14 -5.47
N LYS A 98 18.42 7.01 -4.63
CA LYS A 98 18.33 6.23 -3.38
C LYS A 98 17.38 6.92 -2.39
N LEU A 99 16.33 6.21 -1.98
CA LEU A 99 15.33 6.70 -1.03
C LEU A 99 15.61 6.17 0.38
N LYS A 100 15.91 4.87 0.48
CA LYS A 100 16.00 4.16 1.77
C LYS A 100 17.05 3.05 1.76
N ILE A 101 17.74 2.89 2.88
CA ILE A 101 18.72 1.83 3.14
C ILE A 101 18.17 0.93 4.26
N TYR A 102 18.07 -0.36 3.97
CA TYR A 102 17.61 -1.35 4.93
C TYR A 102 18.79 -2.13 5.53
N LEU A 103 19.17 -1.82 6.77
CA LEU A 103 20.20 -2.58 7.50
C LEU A 103 19.78 -4.02 7.80
N ARG A 104 18.47 -4.25 8.01
CA ARG A 104 17.86 -5.57 8.26
C ARG A 104 16.61 -5.76 7.42
N ARG A 105 16.76 -5.74 6.09
CA ARG A 105 15.66 -5.79 5.11
C ARG A 105 14.70 -6.96 5.35
N SER A 106 15.22 -8.15 5.64
CA SER A 106 14.40 -9.34 5.93
C SER A 106 13.51 -9.19 7.18
N LEU A 107 14.05 -8.59 8.25
CA LEU A 107 13.30 -8.36 9.49
C LEU A 107 12.21 -7.31 9.30
N ILE A 108 12.54 -6.21 8.62
CA ILE A 108 11.58 -5.14 8.31
C ILE A 108 10.48 -5.66 7.39
N ARG A 109 10.85 -6.45 6.37
CA ARG A 109 9.90 -7.12 5.49
C ARG A 109 8.99 -8.06 6.26
N PHE A 110 9.51 -8.86 7.19
CA PHE A 110 8.68 -9.70 8.06
C PHE A 110 7.70 -8.87 8.90
N PHE A 111 8.17 -7.81 9.55
CA PHE A 111 7.33 -6.93 10.38
C PHE A 111 6.20 -6.29 9.56
N VAL A 112 6.55 -5.69 8.43
CA VAL A 112 5.60 -5.01 7.53
C VAL A 112 4.58 -6.00 6.97
N LEU A 113 5.03 -7.14 6.44
CA LEU A 113 4.15 -8.13 5.82
C LEU A 113 3.30 -8.92 6.82
N SER A 114 3.65 -8.89 8.11
CA SER A 114 2.88 -9.51 9.19
C SER A 114 1.84 -8.56 9.79
N ASN A 115 1.85 -7.28 9.43
CA ASN A 115 0.87 -6.30 9.89
C ASN A 115 -0.54 -6.71 9.42
N GLU A 116 -1.55 -6.64 10.32
CA GLU A 116 -2.93 -7.04 10.04
C GLU A 116 -3.54 -6.26 8.87
N THR A 117 -3.20 -4.97 8.73
CA THR A 117 -3.64 -4.17 7.59
C THR A 117 -3.14 -4.81 6.28
N ASN A 118 -1.85 -5.12 6.18
CA ASN A 118 -1.26 -5.81 5.03
C ASN A 118 -1.83 -7.22 4.80
N ARG A 119 -2.27 -7.90 5.86
CA ARG A 119 -2.92 -9.21 5.77
C ARG A 119 -4.31 -9.11 5.12
N CYS A 120 -5.06 -8.05 5.40
CA CYS A 120 -6.32 -7.75 4.74
C CYS A 120 -6.13 -7.46 3.24
N PHE A 121 -5.09 -6.71 2.87
CA PHE A 121 -4.70 -6.47 1.47
C PHE A 121 -4.40 -7.78 0.73
N LYS A 122 -3.60 -8.68 1.33
CA LYS A 122 -3.27 -9.99 0.72
C LYS A 122 -4.46 -10.95 0.59
N THR A 123 -5.41 -10.89 1.52
CA THR A 123 -6.57 -11.80 1.51
C THR A 123 -7.53 -11.47 0.36
N LEU A 124 -7.59 -10.20 -0.07
CA LEU A 124 -8.47 -9.77 -1.16
C LEU A 124 -8.07 -10.35 -2.52
N TYR A 125 -6.76 -10.47 -2.79
CA TYR A 125 -6.24 -11.07 -4.04
C TYR A 125 -6.62 -12.55 -4.22
N VAL A 126 -6.85 -13.28 -3.12
CA VAL A 126 -7.23 -14.70 -3.19
C VAL A 126 -8.71 -14.88 -3.56
N VAL A 127 -9.56 -13.88 -3.29
CA VAL A 127 -11.01 -13.99 -3.55
C VAL A 127 -11.38 -13.54 -4.97
N SER A 128 -10.50 -12.82 -5.69
CA SER A 128 -10.74 -12.39 -7.08
C SER A 128 -10.23 -13.39 -8.12
N THR A 129 -9.56 -14.47 -7.70
CA THR A 129 -8.96 -15.50 -8.57
C THR A 129 -9.58 -16.90 -8.35
N GLY A 130 -10.74 -16.97 -7.70
CA GLY A 130 -11.52 -18.20 -7.50
C GLY A 130 -12.85 -18.19 -8.25
#